data_AF-A0A3M1S784-F1
#
_entry.id   AF-A0A3M1S784-F1
#
_cell.length_a   1.000
_cell.length_b   1.000
_cell.length_c   1.000
_cell.angle_alpha   90.00
_cell.angle_beta   90.00
_cell.angle_gamma   90.00
#
_symmetry.space_group_name_H-M   'P 1'
#
loop_
_entity.id
_entity.type
_entity.pdbx_description
1 polymer ?
#
loop_
_entity_poly.entity_id
_entity_poly.type
_entity_poly.pdbx_seq_one_letter_code
_entity_poly.pdbx_strand_id
1 'polypeptide(L)' 'MAKKYVYIFGGGKAEGSAKMKNLLGGKGANLAEMASLGIPVPPGFTITTE' A
#
# COMPACT_ATOMS: atom_id res chain seq x y z
N MET A 1 -18.36 10.91 2.58
CA MET A 1 -17.30 10.55 1.60
C MET A 1 -17.49 9.08 1.23
N ALA A 2 -17.21 8.70 -0.01
CA ALA A 2 -17.21 7.29 -0.42
C ALA A 2 -16.02 6.56 0.24
N LYS A 3 -16.22 5.30 0.64
CA LYS A 3 -15.18 4.46 1.27
C LYS A 3 -14.13 4.07 0.22
N LYS A 4 -12.84 4.13 0.59
CA LYS A 4 -11.72 3.79 -0.29
C LYS A 4 -11.32 2.33 -0.10
N TYR A 5 -11.35 1.55 -1.19
CA TYR A 5 -11.05 0.11 -1.17
C TYR A 5 -9.74 -0.28 -1.85
N VAL A 6 -9.14 0.63 -2.63
CA VAL A 6 -7.95 0.34 -3.43
C VAL A 6 -6.83 1.31 -3.06
N TYR A 7 -5.66 0.78 -2.76
CA TYR A 7 -4.48 1.52 -2.33
C TYR A 7 -3.30 1.21 -3.26
N ILE A 8 -2.82 2.22 -4.00
CA ILE A 8 -1.75 2.09 -4.99
C ILE A 8 -0.37 2.18 -4.32
N PHE A 9 0.60 1.43 -4.84
CA PHE A 9 2.03 1.55 -4.49
C PHE A 9 2.90 1.42 -5.76
N GLY A 10 4.04 2.10 -5.78
CA GLY A 10 5.04 2.03 -6.86
C GLY A 10 5.60 3.40 -7.26
N GLY A 11 6.69 3.39 -8.03
CA GLY A 11 7.29 4.62 -8.56
C GLY A 11 7.74 5.61 -7.47
N GLY A 12 8.20 5.11 -6.33
CA GLY A 12 8.63 5.94 -5.19
C GLY A 12 7.48 6.52 -4.36
N LYS A 13 6.23 6.10 -4.59
CA LYS A 13 5.05 6.59 -3.88
C LYS A 13 4.15 5.44 -3.44
N ALA A 14 3.39 5.63 -2.37
CA ALA A 14 2.30 4.75 -2.00
C ALA A 14 1.19 5.50 -1.29
N GLU A 15 -0.02 4.95 -1.36
CA GLU A 15 -1.19 5.42 -0.64
C GLU A 15 -1.37 4.71 0.72
N GLY A 16 -0.53 3.69 0.98
CA GLY A 16 -0.49 2.92 2.21
C GLY A 16 0.83 3.07 2.96
N SER A 17 0.94 2.43 4.14
CA SER A 17 2.18 2.39 4.93
C SER A 17 2.24 1.12 5.79
N ALA A 18 3.40 0.85 6.40
CA ALA A 18 3.60 -0.24 7.35
C ALA A 18 2.67 -0.19 8.58
N LYS A 19 2.05 0.98 8.87
CA LYS A 19 1.07 1.14 9.96
C LYS A 19 -0.31 0.58 9.62
N MET A 20 -0.60 0.34 8.35
CA MET A 20 -1.93 -0.02 7.85
C MET A 20 -2.14 -1.54 7.71
N LYS A 21 -1.48 -2.35 8.55
CA LYS A 21 -1.53 -3.82 8.47
C LYS A 21 -2.93 -4.40 8.62
N ASN A 22 -3.78 -3.79 9.46
CA ASN A 22 -5.15 -4.26 9.65
C ASN A 22 -6.01 -4.02 8.40
N LEU A 23 -5.71 -2.97 7.63
CA LEU A 23 -6.47 -2.57 6.45
C LEU A 23 -5.93 -3.21 5.14
N LEU A 24 -4.62 -3.32 5.01
CA LEU A 24 -3.92 -3.75 3.78
C LEU A 24 -3.30 -5.15 3.90
N GLY A 25 -3.42 -5.79 5.06
CA GLY A 25 -2.65 -6.99 5.41
C GLY A 25 -1.14 -6.70 5.59
N GLY A 26 -0.41 -7.69 6.10
CA GLY A 26 1.03 -7.56 6.33
C GLY A 26 1.85 -7.37 5.06
N LYS A 27 1.47 -8.05 3.95
CA LYS A 27 2.16 -7.95 2.67
C LYS A 27 1.90 -6.61 1.98
N GLY A 28 0.65 -6.17 1.89
CA GLY A 28 0.27 -4.90 1.25
C GLY A 28 0.85 -3.70 1.99
N ALA A 29 0.80 -3.71 3.33
CA ALA A 29 1.40 -2.67 4.15
C ALA A 29 2.93 -2.56 3.95
N ASN A 30 3.64 -3.69 3.87
CA ASN A 30 5.09 -3.69 3.63
C ASN A 30 5.46 -3.29 2.19
N LEU A 31 4.66 -3.67 1.18
CA LEU A 31 4.89 -3.24 -0.21
C LEU A 31 4.71 -1.72 -0.37
N ALA A 32 3.70 -1.16 0.29
CA ALA A 32 3.48 0.28 0.31
C ALA A 32 4.63 1.03 1.02
N GLU A 33 5.15 0.47 2.12
CA GLU A 33 6.31 1.03 2.83
C GLU A 33 7.57 1.00 1.94
N MET A 34 7.87 -0.15 1.31
CA MET A 34 9.02 -0.28 0.40
C MET A 34 8.93 0.71 -0.76
N ALA A 35 7.76 0.84 -1.39
CA ALA A 35 7.54 1.83 -2.44
C ALA A 35 7.77 3.28 -1.94
N SER A 36 7.31 3.61 -0.73
CA SER A 36 7.47 4.94 -0.13
C SER A 36 8.92 5.26 0.26
N LEU A 37 9.70 4.24 0.63
CA LEU A 37 11.14 4.34 0.89
C LEU A 37 11.98 4.43 -0.39
N GLY A 38 11.36 4.41 -1.57
CA GLY A 38 12.06 4.44 -2.85
C GLY A 38 12.74 3.12 -3.22
N ILE A 39 12.43 2.03 -2.52
CA ILE A 39 12.90 0.69 -2.89
C ILE A 39 12.21 0.31 -4.20
N PRO A 40 12.95 -0.17 -5.21
CA PRO A 40 12.38 -0.55 -6.50
C PRO A 40 11.49 -1.79 -6.35
N VAL A 41 10.20 -1.53 -6.15
CA VAL A 41 9.14 -2.54 -6.20
C VAL A 41 8.30 -2.31 -7.46
N PRO A 42 7.89 -3.38 -8.17
CA PRO A 42 6.96 -3.25 -9.28
C PRO A 42 5.67 -2.53 -8.83
N PRO A 43 5.14 -1.61 -9.64
CA PRO A 43 3.91 -0.90 -9.29
C PRO A 43 2.73 -1.86 -9.19
N GLY A 44 1.82 -1.57 -8.27
CA GLY A 44 0.66 -2.40 -7.99
C GLY A 44 -0.34 -1.72 -7.06
N PHE A 45 -1.28 -2.50 -6.57
CA PHE A 45 -2.31 -2.04 -5.64
C PHE A 45 -2.66 -3.12 -4.62
N THR A 46 -3.24 -2.69 -3.49
CA THR A 46 -3.83 -3.56 -2.47
C THR A 46 -5.31 -3.25 -2.35
N ILE A 47 -6.14 -4.29 -2.33
CA ILE A 47 -7.56 -4.18 -1.98
C ILE A 47 -7.70 -4.37 -0.47
N THR A 48 -8.48 -3.51 0.19
CA THR A 48 -8.64 -3.53 1.64
C THR A 48 -9.28 -4.80 2.18
N THR A 49 -9.08 -5.07 3.46
CA THR A 49 -9.75 -6.14 4.22
C THR A 49 -11.19 -5.81 4.66
N GLU A 50 -11.59 -4.55 4.56
CA GLU A 50 -12.94 -4.05 4.88
C GLU A 50 -14.03 -4.38 3.87
#